data_AF-A0A062TZT2-F1
#
_entry.id   AF-A0A062TZT2-F1
#
_cell.length_a   1.000
_cell.length_b   1.000
_cell.length_c   1.000
_cell.angle_alpha   90.00
_cell.angle_beta   90.00
_cell.angle_gamma   90.00
#
_symmetry.space_group_name_H-M   'P 1'
#
loop_
_entity.id
_entity.type
_entity.pdbx_description
1 polymer ?
#
loop_
_entity_poly.entity_id
_entity_poly.type
_entity_poly.pdbx_seq_one_letter_code
_entity_poly.pdbx_strand_id
1 'polypeptide(L)' 'MLIRNFEPGDAPALAALFHASVHEAGTRDYSSEQVAAWSASEPYAARYLRQAEGRTFLVAVDDSGIIVG' A
#
# COMPACT_ATOMS: atom_id res chain seq x y z
N MET A 1 -9.06 -11.08 11.12
CA MET A 1 -8.40 -10.72 9.84
C MET A 1 -9.11 -11.38 8.67
N LEU A 2 -9.40 -10.64 7.60
CA LEU A 2 -10.12 -11.08 6.39
C LEU A 2 -9.34 -10.68 5.13
N ILE A 3 -9.31 -11.55 4.12
CA ILE A 3 -8.85 -11.20 2.76
C ILE A 3 -10.09 -11.02 1.88
N ARG A 4 -10.18 -9.89 1.15
CA ARG A 4 -11.28 -9.62 0.21
C ARG A 4 -10.78 -8.97 -1.08
N ASN A 5 -11.65 -8.89 -2.08
CA ASN A 5 -11.39 -8.09 -3.28
C ASN A 5 -11.19 -6.62 -2.88
N PHE A 6 -10.22 -5.98 -3.56
CA PHE A 6 -10.02 -4.55 -3.53
C PHE A 6 -11.27 -3.80 -4.01
N GLU A 7 -11.59 -2.72 -3.33
CA GLU A 7 -12.62 -1.76 -3.74
C GLU A 7 -11.96 -0.40 -4.01
N PRO A 8 -12.50 0.43 -4.94
CA PRO A 8 -11.91 1.73 -5.26
C PRO A 8 -11.67 2.64 -4.04
N GLY A 9 -12.49 2.50 -3.00
CA GLY A 9 -12.35 3.24 -1.74
C GLY A 9 -11.10 2.88 -0.92
N ASP A 10 -10.49 1.71 -1.15
CA ASP A 10 -9.28 1.27 -0.43
C ASP A 10 -8.01 1.95 -0.95
N ALA A 11 -8.08 2.59 -2.13
CA ALA A 11 -6.91 3.13 -2.83
C ALA A 11 -6.08 4.15 -2.00
N PRO A 12 -6.69 5.08 -1.25
CA PRO A 12 -5.92 5.97 -0.37
C PRO A 12 -5.23 5.21 0.77
N ALA A 13 -5.88 4.21 1.36
CA ALA A 13 -5.29 3.41 2.43
C ALA A 13 -4.10 2.58 1.93
N LEU A 14 -4.19 1.99 0.72
CA LEU A 14 -3.06 1.30 0.10
C LEU A 14 -1.90 2.24 -0.26
N ALA A 15 -2.18 3.50 -0.62
CA ALA A 15 -1.13 4.48 -0.86
C ALA A 15 -0.33 4.80 0.41
N ALA A 16 -1.03 5.11 1.51
CA ALA A 16 -0.42 5.35 2.81
C ALA A 16 0.33 4.09 3.32
N LEU A 17 -0.31 2.92 3.25
CA LEU A 17 0.28 1.66 3.71
C LEU A 17 1.56 1.30 2.95
N PHE A 18 1.58 1.47 1.62
CA PHE A 18 2.78 1.23 0.82
C PHE A 18 3.93 2.15 1.24
N HIS A 19 3.66 3.46 1.38
CA HIS A 19 4.67 4.43 1.79
C HIS A 19 5.23 4.10 3.18
N ALA A 20 4.34 3.87 4.15
CA ALA A 20 4.73 3.47 5.50
C ALA A 20 5.55 2.18 5.49
N SER A 21 5.13 1.16 4.74
CA SER A 21 5.85 -0.12 4.64
C SER A 21 7.27 0.05 4.09
N VAL A 22 7.46 0.90 3.08
CA VAL A 22 8.79 1.21 2.53
C VAL A 22 9.68 1.88 3.59
N HIS A 23 9.15 2.85 4.33
CA HIS A 23 9.92 3.60 5.34
C HIS A 23 10.17 2.82 6.63
N GLU A 24 9.24 1.98 7.07
CA GLU A 24 9.37 1.23 8.32
C GLU A 24 10.13 -0.08 8.15
N ALA A 25 9.80 -0.87 7.12
CA ALA A 25 10.45 -2.16 6.91
C ALA A 25 11.74 -2.02 6.08
N GLY A 26 11.76 -1.13 5.09
CA GLY A 26 12.89 -0.98 4.17
C GLY A 26 14.18 -0.50 4.84
N THR A 27 14.09 0.24 5.95
CA THR A 27 15.26 0.73 6.69
C THR A 27 16.14 -0.36 7.30
N ARG A 28 15.66 -1.62 7.34
CA ARG A 28 16.45 -2.77 7.79
C ARG A 28 17.53 -3.17 6.80
N ASP A 29 17.27 -2.99 5.50
CA ASP A 29 18.11 -3.51 4.41
C ASP A 29 18.59 -2.42 3.44
N TYR A 30 17.95 -1.25 3.46
CA TYR A 30 18.24 -0.11 2.58
C TYR A 30 18.65 1.11 3.40
N SER A 31 19.58 1.89 2.85
CA SER A 31 19.96 3.20 3.40
C SER A 31 18.77 4.17 3.39
N SER A 32 18.83 5.20 4.23
CA SER A 32 17.83 6.27 4.28
C SER A 32 17.62 6.94 2.91
N GLU A 33 18.71 7.14 2.15
CA GLU A 33 18.67 7.71 0.81
C GLU A 33 17.92 6.81 -0.18
N GLN A 34 18.15 5.50 -0.11
CA GLN A 34 17.44 4.52 -0.95
C GLN A 34 15.95 4.44 -0.60
N VAL A 35 15.61 4.42 0.69
CA VAL A 35 14.22 4.41 1.16
C VAL A 35 13.49 5.68 0.71
N ALA A 36 14.12 6.85 0.88
CA ALA A 36 13.58 8.12 0.43
C ALA A 36 13.44 8.20 -1.10
N ALA A 37 14.39 7.63 -1.85
CA ALA A 37 14.29 7.55 -3.31
C ALA A 37 13.17 6.59 -3.78
N TRP A 38 12.96 5.49 -3.06
CA TRP A 38 11.94 4.49 -3.39
C TRP A 38 10.53 5.04 -3.19
N SER A 39 10.27 5.69 -2.06
CA SER A 39 8.97 6.32 -1.79
C SER A 39 9.15 7.71 -1.20
N ALA A 40 9.48 8.68 -2.06
CA ALA A 40 9.67 10.08 -1.66
C ALA A 40 8.39 10.72 -1.10
N SER A 41 7.23 10.29 -1.61
CA SER A 41 5.91 10.63 -1.09
C SER A 41 4.99 9.43 -1.25
N GLU A 42 3.80 9.52 -0.64
CA GLU A 42 2.72 8.59 -0.94
C GLU A 42 2.42 8.60 -2.45
N PRO A 43 2.23 7.43 -3.06
CA PRO A 43 1.75 7.35 -4.44
C PRO A 43 0.32 7.88 -4.54
N TYR A 44 -0.04 8.48 -5.67
CA TYR A 44 -1.43 8.86 -5.91
C TYR A 44 -2.36 7.63 -5.84
N ALA A 45 -3.47 7.75 -5.11
CA ALA A 45 -4.46 6.67 -4.98
C ALA A 45 -4.91 6.11 -6.34
N ALA A 46 -5.04 6.96 -7.37
CA ALA A 46 -5.38 6.56 -8.74
C ALA A 46 -4.42 5.52 -9.36
N ARG A 47 -3.19 5.37 -8.83
CA ARG A 47 -2.27 4.29 -9.21
C ARG A 47 -2.88 2.90 -8.95
N TYR A 48 -3.53 2.72 -7.80
CA TYR A 48 -4.11 1.44 -7.39
C TYR A 48 -5.35 1.10 -8.19
N LEU A 49 -6.17 2.10 -8.54
CA LEU A 49 -7.30 1.93 -9.45
C LEU A 49 -6.83 1.35 -10.80
N ARG A 50 -5.82 1.99 -11.42
CA ARG A 50 -5.24 1.50 -12.68
C ARG A 50 -4.59 0.14 -12.55
N GLN A 51 -3.93 -0.14 -11.42
CA GLN A 51 -3.29 -1.42 -11.20
C GLN A 51 -4.31 -2.57 -11.02
N ALA A 52 -5.52 -2.27 -10.53
CA ALA A 52 -6.59 -3.25 -10.36
C ALA A 52 -7.28 -3.63 -11.68
N GLU A 53 -7.17 -2.79 -12.72
CA GLU A 53 -7.79 -3.06 -14.02
C GLU A 53 -7.32 -4.40 -14.60
N GLY A 54 -8.27 -5.33 -14.78
CA GLY A 54 -8.01 -6.65 -15.35
C GLY A 54 -7.21 -7.59 -14.45
N ARG A 55 -7.06 -7.29 -13.14
CA ARG A 55 -6.32 -8.14 -12.20
C ARG A 55 -7.18 -8.57 -11.02
N THR A 56 -6.88 -9.76 -10.48
CA THR A 56 -7.32 -10.08 -9.12
C THR A 56 -6.46 -9.26 -8.17
N PHE A 57 -7.06 -8.21 -7.61
CA PHE A 57 -6.43 -7.35 -6.62
C PHE A 57 -7.14 -7.59 -5.29
N LEU A 58 -6.40 -8.09 -4.30
CA LEU A 58 -6.90 -8.40 -2.96
C LEU A 58 -6.34 -7.41 -1.94
N VAL A 59 -7.07 -7.24 -0.85
CA VAL A 59 -6.63 -6.51 0.34
C VAL A 59 -6.83 -7.39 1.57
N ALA A 60 -5.93 -7.24 2.55
CA ALA A 60 -6.04 -7.76 3.89
C ALA A 60 -6.63 -6.68 4.80
N VAL A 61 -7.64 -7.07 5.57
CA VAL A 61 -8.35 -6.21 6.51
C VAL A 61 -8.25 -6.81 7.90
N ASP A 62 -7.88 -6.01 8.89
CA ASP A 62 -7.87 -6.45 10.28
C ASP A 62 -9.29 -6.52 10.88
N ASP A 63 -9.41 -6.93 12.14
CA ASP A 63 -10.71 -7.09 12.81
C ASP A 63 -11.41 -5.75 13.11
N SER A 64 -10.71 -4.62 12.94
CA SER A 64 -11.27 -3.27 13.09
C SER A 64 -11.72 -2.64 11.78
N GLY A 65 -11.51 -3.33 10.66
CA GLY A 65 -11.88 -2.85 9.32
C GLY A 65 -10.79 -2.04 8.62
N ILE A 66 -9.57 -2.01 9.15
CA ILE A 66 -8.45 -1.25 8.57
C ILE A 66 -7.70 -2.11 7.56
N ILE A 67 -7.31 -1.49 6.43
CA ILE A 67 -6.47 -2.12 5.41
C ILE A 67 -5.04 -2.26 5.95
N VAL A 68 -4.54 -3.50 5.97
CA VAL A 68 -3.22 -3.87 6.51
C VAL A 68 -2.34 -4.61 5.50
N GLY A 69 -2.84 -4.89 4.30
CA GLY A 69 -2.07 -5.57 3.23
C GLY A 69 -2.80 -5.64 1.90
#